data_AF-A0A6L3NDX2-F1
#
_entry.id   AF-A0A6L3NDX2-F1
#
_cell.length_a   1.000
_cell.length_b   1.000
_cell.length_c   1.000
_cell.angle_alpha   90.00
_cell.angle_beta   90.00
_cell.angle_gamma   90.00
#
_symmetry.space_group_name_H-M   'P 1'
#
loop_
_entity.id
_entity.type
_entity.pdbx_description
1 polymer ?
#
loop_
_entity_poly.entity_id
_entity_poly.type
_entity_poly.pdbx_seq_one_letter_code
_entity_poly.pdbx_strand_id
1 'polypeptide(L)' 'MPVRPAPADVPPPHACRERCGACCIAPSISSPIPGMPDGKPAGVRCVQLGDDLRCRIFGRPERPACCSGLQPSD' A
#
# COMPACT_ATOMS: atom_id res chain seq x y z
N MET A 1 -10.44 6.28 -36.89
CA MET A 1 -10.20 5.34 -35.78
C MET A 1 -10.00 6.17 -34.52
N PRO A 2 -10.88 6.07 -33.50
CA PRO A 2 -10.71 6.83 -32.27
C PRO A 2 -9.46 6.35 -31.53
N VAL A 3 -8.57 7.29 -31.26
CA VAL A 3 -7.37 7.11 -30.44
C VAL A 3 -7.76 6.56 -29.06
N ARG A 4 -7.19 5.41 -28.67
CA ARG A 4 -7.33 4.86 -27.31
C ARG A 4 -6.68 5.85 -26.32
N PRO A 5 -7.35 6.28 -25.25
CA PRO A 5 -6.72 7.13 -24.24
C PRO A 5 -5.54 6.42 -23.58
N ALA A 6 -4.49 7.17 -23.25
CA ALA A 6 -3.33 6.69 -22.50
C ALA A 6 -3.75 6.22 -21.08
N PRO A 7 -3.11 5.17 -20.51
CA PRO A 7 -3.51 4.53 -19.24
C PRO A 7 -3.21 5.37 -17.98
N ALA A 8 -3.07 6.68 -18.08
CA ALA A 8 -2.69 7.54 -16.96
C ALA A 8 -3.84 7.81 -15.95
N ASP A 9 -5.07 7.43 -16.28
CA ASP A 9 -6.29 7.73 -15.48
C ASP A 9 -7.00 6.48 -14.92
N VAL A 10 -6.43 5.28 -15.05
CA VAL A 10 -7.02 4.09 -14.43
C VAL A 10 -6.49 4.00 -13.00
N PRO A 11 -7.29 4.30 -11.94
CA PRO A 11 -6.86 4.01 -10.59
C PRO A 11 -6.54 2.52 -10.55
N PRO A 12 -5.37 2.15 -10.00
CA PRO A 12 -4.94 0.77 -10.05
C PRO A 12 -6.05 -0.15 -9.49
N PRO A 13 -6.29 -1.33 -10.09
CA PRO A 13 -7.31 -2.28 -9.62
C PRO A 13 -7.05 -2.80 -8.19
N HIS A 14 -5.98 -2.33 -7.55
CA HIS A 14 -5.57 -2.55 -6.17
C HIS A 14 -5.65 -1.25 -5.32
N ALA A 15 -6.65 -0.41 -5.55
CA ALA A 15 -6.88 0.78 -4.74
C ALA A 15 -6.98 0.40 -3.25
N CYS A 16 -6.13 1.01 -2.40
CA CYS A 16 -6.24 0.85 -0.95
C CYS A 16 -7.63 1.31 -0.51
N ARG A 17 -8.43 0.38 0.02
CA ARG A 17 -9.76 0.69 0.57
C ARG A 17 -9.63 1.81 1.60
N GLU A 18 -10.48 2.81 1.49
CA GLU A 18 -10.49 3.94 2.41
C GLU A 18 -10.72 3.44 3.84
N ARG A 19 -9.89 3.91 4.76
CA ARG A 19 -9.93 3.56 6.19
C ARG A 19 -9.76 2.08 6.51
N CYS A 20 -9.22 1.25 5.61
CA CYS A 20 -9.09 -0.18 5.84
C CYS A 20 -7.91 -0.53 6.78
N GLY A 21 -6.74 0.07 6.58
CA GLY A 21 -5.52 -0.22 7.36
C GLY A 21 -5.03 -1.67 7.35
N ALA A 22 -5.76 -2.62 6.77
CA ALA A 22 -5.51 -4.06 6.92
C ALA A 22 -4.13 -4.47 6.36
N CYS A 23 -3.78 -4.05 5.14
CA CYS A 23 -2.45 -4.31 4.58
C CYS A 23 -1.32 -3.62 5.39
N CYS A 24 -1.64 -2.57 6.14
CA CYS A 24 -0.69 -1.85 6.97
C CYS A 24 -0.59 -2.39 8.41
N ILE A 25 -1.42 -3.36 8.81
CA ILE A 25 -1.43 -3.94 10.17
C ILE A 25 -1.26 -5.46 10.07
N ALA A 26 -2.09 -6.16 9.29
CA ALA A 26 -2.17 -7.61 9.26
C ALA A 26 -0.93 -8.35 8.70
N PRO A 27 -0.39 -8.07 7.50
CA PRO A 27 0.65 -8.90 6.92
C PRO A 27 2.01 -8.70 7.59
N SER A 28 2.81 -9.76 7.66
CA SER A 28 4.24 -9.63 7.94
C SER A 28 4.96 -9.20 6.66
N ILE A 29 5.78 -8.16 6.77
CA ILE A 29 6.57 -7.60 5.68
C ILE A 29 8.03 -7.73 6.11
N SER A 30 8.77 -8.65 5.50
CA SER A 30 10.21 -8.80 5.74
C SER A 30 11.06 -7.80 4.93
N SER A 31 10.42 -6.95 4.11
CA SER A 31 11.11 -5.90 3.36
C SER A 31 11.24 -4.62 4.19
N PRO A 32 12.35 -3.87 4.04
CA PRO A 32 12.53 -2.59 4.72
C PRO A 32 11.44 -1.60 4.30
N ILE A 33 10.86 -0.93 5.29
CA ILE A 33 9.89 0.16 5.12
C ILE A 33 10.55 1.45 5.59
N PRO A 34 10.30 2.62 4.96
CA PRO A 34 10.78 3.90 5.48
C PRO A 34 10.33 4.10 6.95
N GLY A 35 11.28 4.08 7.88
CA GLY A 35 11.06 4.14 9.34
C GLY A 35 10.96 2.78 10.06
N MET A 36 11.04 1.65 9.35
CA MET A 36 11.13 0.29 9.90
C MET A 36 12.10 -0.57 9.05
N PRO A 37 13.42 -0.51 9.32
CA PRO A 37 14.44 -1.17 8.49
C PRO A 37 14.37 -2.70 8.54
N ASP A 38 13.97 -3.28 9.68
CA ASP A 38 13.76 -4.73 9.84
C ASP A 38 12.43 -5.23 9.23
N GLY A 39 11.67 -4.32 8.59
CA GLY A 39 10.34 -4.59 8.09
C GLY A 39 9.27 -4.47 9.18
N LYS A 40 8.10 -5.03 8.92
CA LYS A 40 6.94 -4.94 9.80
C LYS A 40 6.45 -6.35 10.17
N PRO A 41 6.32 -6.68 11.48
CA PRO A 41 5.67 -7.91 11.90
C PRO A 41 4.17 -7.91 11.59
N ALA A 42 3.59 -9.11 11.44
CA ALA A 42 2.15 -9.27 11.37
C ALA A 42 1.47 -8.75 12.64
N GLY A 43 0.35 -8.02 12.48
CA GLY A 43 -0.39 -7.40 13.58
C GLY A 43 0.20 -6.08 14.11
N VAL A 44 1.41 -5.69 13.69
CA VAL A 44 2.02 -4.42 14.13
C VAL A 44 1.58 -3.28 13.22
N ARG A 45 1.30 -2.10 13.78
CA ARG A 45 0.94 -0.93 12.98
C ARG A 45 2.16 -0.40 12.19
N CYS A 46 2.03 -0.29 10.87
CA CYS A 46 3.06 0.34 10.04
C CYS A 46 3.23 1.83 10.41
N VAL A 47 4.47 2.32 10.48
CA VAL A 47 4.80 3.73 10.74
C VAL A 47 4.17 4.71 9.73
N GLN A 48 3.85 4.23 8.52
CA GLN A 48 3.23 5.01 7.46
C GLN A 48 1.69 4.99 7.52
N LEU A 49 1.09 4.30 8.51
CA LEU A 49 -0.36 4.28 8.70
C LEU A 49 -0.82 5.51 9.49
N GLY A 50 -1.37 6.49 8.76
CA GLY A 50 -1.97 7.68 9.39
C GLY A 50 -3.23 7.36 10.20
N ASP A 51 -3.73 8.34 10.93
CA ASP A 51 -4.92 8.20 11.78
C ASP A 51 -6.19 7.87 10.99
N ASP A 52 -6.24 8.26 9.72
CA ASP A 52 -7.34 7.93 8.80
C ASP A 52 -7.32 6.46 8.33
N LEU A 53 -6.47 5.60 8.92
CA LEU A 53 -6.23 4.22 8.49
C LEU A 53 -5.86 4.12 6.99
N ARG A 54 -5.20 5.16 6.48
CA ARG A 54 -4.68 5.27 5.11
C ARG A 54 -3.15 5.28 5.12
N CYS A 55 -2.56 4.57 4.17
CA CYS A 55 -1.11 4.59 4.00
C CYS A 55 -0.67 5.94 3.42
N ARG A 56 0.20 6.66 4.12
CA ARG A 56 0.70 7.98 3.73
C ARG A 56 1.50 7.99 2.43
N ILE A 57 2.09 6.85 2.08
CA ILE A 57 2.90 6.65 0.87
C ILE A 57 2.19 5.81 -0.18
N PHE A 58 0.87 5.63 -0.11
CA PHE A 58 0.13 4.90 -1.14
C PHE A 58 0.35 5.52 -2.53
N GLY A 59 0.76 4.71 -3.50
CA GLY A 59 1.07 5.16 -4.87
C GLY A 59 2.38 5.93 -5.04
N ARG A 60 3.17 6.11 -3.97
CA ARG A 60 4.47 6.78 -4.05
C ARG A 60 5.63 5.80 -4.23
N PRO A 61 6.76 6.19 -4.85
CA PRO A 61 7.92 5.33 -5.02
C PRO A 61 8.58 4.92 -3.69
N GLU A 62 8.35 5.65 -2.59
CA GLU A 62 8.84 5.25 -1.28
C GLU A 62 8.09 4.05 -0.69
N ARG A 63 6.93 3.67 -1.26
CA ARG A 63 6.19 2.46 -0.86
C ARG A 63 6.94 1.23 -1.35
N PRO A 64 7.35 0.33 -0.44
CA PRO A 64 8.08 -0.86 -0.86
C PRO A 64 7.20 -1.74 -1.75
N ALA A 65 7.84 -2.41 -2.72
CA ALA A 65 7.18 -3.24 -3.72
C ALA A 65 6.31 -4.36 -3.09
N CYS A 66 6.72 -4.87 -1.92
CA CYS A 66 5.92 -5.81 -1.14
C CYS A 66 4.55 -5.23 -0.77
N CYS A 67 4.49 -3.99 -0.32
CA CYS A 67 3.24 -3.31 0.02
C CYS A 67 2.36 -3.01 -1.20
N SER A 68 2.94 -2.70 -2.37
CA SER A 68 2.16 -2.48 -3.60
C SER A 68 1.65 -3.79 -4.22
N GLY A 69 2.37 -4.91 -4.02
CA GLY A 69 1.93 -6.23 -4.46
C GLY A 69 0.91 -6.92 -3.54
N LEU A 70 0.78 -6.44 -2.30
CA LEU A 70 -0.22 -6.91 -1.34
C LEU A 70 -1.63 -6.55 -1.82
N GLN A 71 -2.32 -7.52 -2.41
CA GLN A 71 -3.74 -7.41 -2.72
C GLN A 71 -4.56 -7.52 -1.44
N PRO A 72 -5.66 -6.76 -1.30
CA PRO A 72 -6.62 -7.00 -0.22
C PRO A 72 -7.24 -8.37 -0.43
N SER A 73 -6.82 -9.35 0.39
CA SER A 73 -7.53 -10.62 0.53
C SER A 73 -8.76 -10.38 1.40
N ASP A 74 -9.91 -10.90 0.94
CA ASP A 74 -11.13 -11.02 1.74
C ASP A 74 -10.89 -11.94 2.95
#